data_AF-A0A1L5KPJ4-F1
#
_entry.id   AF-A0A1L5KPJ4-F1
#
_cell.length_a   1.000
_cell.length_b   1.000
_cell.length_c   1.000
_cell.angle_alpha   90.00
_cell.angle_beta   90.00
_cell.angle_gamma   90.00
#
_symmetry.space_group_name_H-M   'P 1'
#
loop_
_entity.id
_entity.type
_entity.pdbx_description
1 polymer ?
#
loop_
_entity_poly.entity_id
_entity_poly.type
_entity_poly.pdbx_seq_one_letter_code
_entity_poly.pdbx_strand_id
1 'polypeptide(L)'
;MDNHIYSEDAYQSDPEGEEPSADVTLDEVGLCKGQKFTLHYDFGDDWMFTITVSKIVEVQKDFSPRIVKAKGSIQQYPDWNEDEFDYE
;
A
#
# COMPACT_ATOMS: atom_id res chain seq x y z
N MET A 1 -6.44 -12.42 0.56
CA MET A 1 -6.91 -11.01 0.48
C MET A 1 -8.19 -10.90 -0.34
N ASP A 2 -9.25 -10.43 0.31
CA ASP A 2 -10.64 -10.45 -0.14
C ASP A 2 -11.22 -9.06 -0.42
N ASN A 3 -10.37 -8.02 -0.44
CA ASN A 3 -10.77 -6.61 -0.59
C ASN A 3 -11.67 -6.08 0.54
N HIS A 4 -11.64 -6.72 1.72
CA HIS A 4 -12.27 -6.21 2.94
C HIS A 4 -11.20 -5.84 3.96
N ILE A 5 -11.40 -4.69 4.62
CA ILE A 5 -10.49 -4.22 5.66
C ILE A 5 -10.78 -5.01 6.93
N TYR A 6 -9.72 -5.38 7.67
CA TYR A 6 -9.80 -6.15 8.92
C TYR A 6 -10.41 -7.55 8.76
N SER A 7 -10.35 -8.11 7.56
CA SER A 7 -10.68 -9.51 7.29
C SER A 7 -9.61 -10.43 7.89
N GLU A 8 -9.96 -11.69 8.16
CA GLU A 8 -9.01 -12.74 8.53
C GLU A 8 -7.98 -12.99 7.41
N ASP A 9 -8.33 -12.66 6.17
CA ASP A 9 -7.46 -12.76 4.99
C ASP A 9 -6.56 -11.54 4.76
N ALA A 10 -6.44 -10.65 5.76
CA ALA A 10 -5.61 -9.45 5.72
C ALA A 10 -4.23 -9.67 6.35
N TYR A 11 -3.22 -8.99 5.81
CA TYR A 11 -1.87 -8.95 6.38
C TYR A 11 -1.62 -7.58 6.99
N GLN A 12 -0.99 -7.55 8.16
CA GLN A 12 -0.71 -6.33 8.91
C GLN A 12 0.74 -6.33 9.38
N SER A 13 1.38 -5.16 9.35
CA SER A 13 2.70 -4.96 9.93
C SER A 13 2.66 -5.19 11.44
N ASP A 14 3.64 -5.92 11.96
CA ASP A 14 3.95 -5.91 13.38
C ASP A 14 4.63 -4.57 13.71
N PRO A 15 3.98 -3.65 14.45
CA PRO A 15 4.54 -2.34 14.75
C PRO A 15 5.73 -2.39 15.72
N GLU A 16 5.92 -3.52 16.43
CA GLU A 16 7.02 -3.70 17.40
C GLU A 16 8.18 -4.52 16.83
N GLY A 17 8.04 -5.09 15.62
CA GLY A 17 9.06 -5.91 14.97
C GLY A 17 10.05 -5.10 14.13
N GLU A 18 11.34 -5.48 14.17
CA GLU A 18 12.35 -5.02 13.20
C GLU A 18 12.30 -5.80 11.86
N GLU A 19 11.36 -6.74 11.74
CA GLU A 19 11.22 -7.69 10.63
C GLU A 19 10.29 -7.17 9.51
N PRO A 20 10.24 -7.84 8.34
CA PRO A 20 9.33 -7.46 7.26
C PRO A 20 7.89 -7.32 7.72
N SER A 21 7.14 -6.41 7.08
CA SER A 21 5.75 -6.09 7.44
C SER A 21 4.79 -7.29 7.41
N ALA A 22 5.15 -8.39 6.77
CA ALA A 22 4.43 -9.64 6.85
C ALA A 22 5.39 -10.79 6.52
N ASP A 23 5.20 -11.95 7.16
CA ASP A 23 5.93 -13.19 6.86
C ASP A 23 5.29 -13.91 5.64
N VAL A 24 5.12 -13.17 4.54
CA VAL A 24 4.58 -13.70 3.28
C VAL A 24 5.06 -12.85 2.09
N THR A 25 5.40 -13.50 0.99
CA THR A 25 5.72 -12.83 -0.28
C THR A 25 4.48 -12.64 -1.16
N LEU A 26 4.52 -11.72 -2.11
CA LEU A 26 3.41 -11.53 -3.07
C LEU A 26 3.09 -12.78 -3.90
N ASP A 27 4.07 -13.67 -4.12
CA ASP A 27 3.89 -14.93 -4.85
C ASP A 27 3.10 -15.95 -4.02
N GLU A 28 3.41 -16.05 -2.72
CA GLU A 28 2.75 -16.97 -1.79
C GLU A 28 1.29 -16.58 -1.49
N VAL A 29 0.94 -15.30 -1.61
CA VAL A 29 -0.45 -14.81 -1.42
C VAL A 29 -1.42 -15.39 -2.48
N GLY A 30 -0.91 -15.91 -3.61
CA GLY A 30 -1.75 -16.55 -4.63
C GLY A 30 -2.65 -15.58 -5.39
N LEU A 31 -2.15 -14.38 -5.69
CA LEU A 31 -2.89 -13.34 -6.40
C LEU A 31 -3.33 -13.81 -7.80
N CYS A 32 -4.56 -13.45 -8.18
CA CYS A 32 -5.12 -13.74 -9.49
C CYS A 32 -5.27 -12.48 -10.34
N LYS A 33 -5.13 -12.59 -11.67
CA LYS A 33 -5.46 -11.49 -12.58
C LYS A 33 -6.92 -11.04 -12.38
N GLY A 34 -7.12 -9.74 -12.22
CA GLY A 34 -8.43 -9.11 -11.98
C GLY A 34 -8.83 -9.07 -10.52
N GLN A 35 -8.10 -9.74 -9.62
CA GLN A 35 -8.32 -9.66 -8.19
C GLN A 35 -8.11 -8.22 -7.71
N LYS A 36 -8.97 -7.81 -6.78
CA LYS A 36 -8.85 -6.56 -6.06
C LYS A 36 -8.47 -6.85 -4.62
N PHE A 37 -7.66 -5.98 -4.04
CA PHE A 37 -7.38 -5.95 -2.61
C PHE A 37 -7.14 -4.51 -2.17
N THR A 38 -7.22 -4.26 -0.87
CA THR A 38 -7.11 -2.92 -0.29
C THR A 38 -5.79 -2.79 0.46
N LEU A 39 -5.10 -1.66 0.25
CA LEU A 39 -4.04 -1.19 1.13
C LEU A 39 -4.64 -0.11 2.03
N HIS A 40 -4.62 -0.35 3.33
CA HIS A 40 -4.90 0.67 4.35
C HIS A 40 -3.54 1.20 4.84
N TYR A 41 -3.28 2.47 4.60
CA TYR A 41 -2.03 3.15 4.95
C TYR A 41 -2.34 4.36 5.82
N ASP A 42 -1.42 4.69 6.73
CA ASP A 42 -1.57 5.80 7.67
C ASP A 42 -2.94 5.80 8.39
N PHE A 43 -3.00 5.04 9.48
CA PHE A 43 -4.21 4.88 10.28
C PHE A 43 -4.70 6.19 10.92
N GLY A 44 -3.90 7.25 10.95
CA GLY A 44 -4.34 8.56 11.45
C GLY A 44 -5.29 9.25 10.48
N ASP A 45 -4.93 9.24 9.20
CA ASP A 45 -5.70 9.88 8.12
C ASP A 45 -6.60 8.89 7.33
N ASP A 46 -6.55 7.60 7.66
CA ASP A 46 -7.41 6.52 7.11
C ASP A 46 -7.31 6.39 5.57
N TRP A 47 -6.08 6.39 5.04
CA TRP A 47 -5.87 6.29 3.59
C TRP A 47 -6.16 4.88 3.09
N MET A 48 -7.17 4.76 2.22
CA MET A 48 -7.57 3.50 1.61
C MET A 48 -7.31 3.50 0.10
N PHE A 49 -6.52 2.53 -0.37
CA PHE A 49 -6.25 2.35 -1.79
C PHE A 49 -6.74 0.99 -2.27
N THR A 50 -7.63 0.96 -3.25
CA THR A 50 -7.97 -0.27 -3.96
C THR A 50 -6.92 -0.57 -5.03
N ILE A 51 -6.25 -1.72 -4.90
CA ILE A 51 -5.25 -2.22 -5.83
C ILE A 51 -5.89 -3.31 -6.69
N THR A 52 -5.67 -3.25 -8.01
CA THR A 52 -6.17 -4.26 -8.95
C THR A 52 -5.01 -4.95 -9.67
N VAL A 53 -4.96 -6.27 -9.58
CA VAL A 53 -3.95 -7.09 -10.26
C VAL A 53 -4.23 -7.09 -11.76
N SER A 54 -3.48 -6.30 -12.51
CA SER A 54 -3.73 -6.12 -13.95
C SER A 54 -3.19 -7.27 -14.80
N LYS A 55 -2.00 -7.77 -14.47
CA LYS A 55 -1.32 -8.85 -15.18
C LYS A 55 -0.28 -9.49 -14.26
N ILE A 56 -0.11 -10.80 -14.40
CA ILE A 56 0.97 -11.57 -13.76
C ILE A 56 1.83 -12.12 -14.90
N VAL A 57 3.14 -11.95 -14.79
CA VAL A 57 4.12 -12.42 -15.78
C VAL A 57 5.31 -13.00 -15.05
N GLU A 58 5.77 -14.15 -15.51
CA GLU A 58 7.00 -14.75 -15.02
C GLU A 58 8.19 -14.02 -15.65
N VAL A 59 9.19 -13.69 -14.83
CA VAL A 59 10.37 -12.93 -15.25
C VAL A 59 11.63 -13.71 -14.89
N GLN A 60 12.62 -13.76 -15.80
CA GLN A 60 13.82 -14.59 -15.67
C GLN A 60 14.96 -13.94 -14.86
N LYS A 61 14.79 -12.69 -14.41
CA LYS A 61 15.84 -11.90 -13.74
C LYS A 61 15.26 -11.02 -12.65
N ASP A 62 16.14 -10.61 -11.73
CA ASP A 62 15.87 -9.63 -10.68
C ASP A 62 15.11 -8.42 -11.26
N PHE A 63 13.89 -8.24 -10.76
CA PHE A 63 12.98 -7.20 -11.18
C PHE A 63 12.76 -6.25 -10.01
N SER A 64 13.14 -4.98 -10.18
CA SER A 64 12.80 -3.94 -9.21
C SER A 64 11.45 -3.30 -9.55
N PRO A 65 10.63 -2.97 -8.54
CA PRO A 65 9.39 -2.22 -8.75
C PRO A 65 9.65 -0.88 -9.47
N ARG A 66 8.79 -0.53 -10.42
CA ARG A 66 8.87 0.76 -11.13
C ARG A 66 7.49 1.28 -11.50
N ILE A 67 7.36 2.60 -11.54
CA ILE A 67 6.16 3.28 -12.00
C ILE A 67 6.13 3.22 -13.53
N VAL A 68 5.10 2.61 -14.10
CA VAL A 68 4.90 2.54 -15.57
C VAL A 68 3.98 3.64 -16.10
N LYS A 69 3.07 4.14 -15.26
CA LYS A 69 2.14 5.22 -15.56
C LYS A 69 1.66 5.83 -14.24
N ALA A 70 1.52 7.15 -14.21
CA ALA A 70 0.93 7.88 -13.10
C ALA A 70 -0.13 8.87 -13.63
N LYS A 71 -1.10 9.20 -12.78
CA LYS A 71 -2.07 10.26 -13.04
C LYS A 71 -2.33 11.01 -11.74
N GLY A 72 -2.15 12.33 -11.79
CA GLY A 72 -2.22 13.16 -10.60
C GLY A 72 -1.05 12.93 -9.65
N SER A 73 -1.08 13.63 -8.53
CA SER A 73 -0.15 13.53 -7.43
C SER A 73 -0.92 13.78 -6.15
N ILE A 74 -0.46 13.17 -5.07
CA ILE A 74 -1.00 13.40 -3.74
C ILE A 74 0.16 13.62 -2.79
N GLN A 75 -0.05 14.49 -1.81
CA GLN A 75 0.95 14.90 -0.83
C GLN A 75 0.38 14.62 0.55
N GLN A 76 1.06 13.77 1.32
CA GLN A 76 0.54 13.26 2.58
C GLN A 76 0.63 14.30 3.70
N TYR A 77 1.68 15.11 3.75
CA TYR A 77 1.78 16.26 4.65
C TYR A 77 2.35 17.43 3.86
N PRO A 78 1.53 18.45 3.53
CA PRO A 78 2.07 19.69 3.03
C PRO A 78 3.00 20.34 4.04
N ASP A 79 4.00 21.04 3.51
CA ASP A 79 4.81 21.93 4.32
C ASP A 79 3.90 23.09 4.75
N TRP A 80 3.31 22.96 5.92
CA TRP A 80 2.50 24.02 6.52
C TRP A 80 3.49 25.04 7.07
N ASN A 81 3.47 26.25 6.52
CA ASN A 81 4.34 27.30 7.02
C ASN A 81 3.94 27.62 8.48
N GLU A 82 4.82 27.34 9.43
CA GLU A 82 4.56 27.51 10.87
C GLU A 82 4.16 28.96 11.24
N ASP A 83 4.53 29.93 10.39
CA ASP A 83 4.20 31.36 10.54
C ASP A 83 2.72 31.72 10.25
N GLU A 84 1.90 30.79 9.75
CA GLU A 84 0.49 31.06 9.39
C GLU A 84 -0.51 30.74 10.52
N PHE A 85 -0.03 30.18 11.63
CA PHE A 85 -0.83 29.75 12.79
C PHE A 85 -0.64 30.63 14.05
N ASP A 86 -0.14 31.86 13.91
CA ASP A 86 -0.20 32.85 15.00
C ASP A 86 -1.63 33.45 15.04
N TYR A 87 -2.54 32.76 15.71
CA TYR A 87 -3.89 33.27 16.01
C TYR A 87 -3.77 34.39 17.06
N GLU A 88 -4.27 35.58 16.71
CA GLU A 88 -4.44 36.75 17.61
C GLU A 88 -5.31 36.46 18.84
#